data_AF-A0A9D0IGZ2-F1
#
_entry.id   AF-A0A9D0IGZ2-F1
#
_cell.length_a   1.000
_cell.length_b   1.000
_cell.length_c   1.000
_cell.angle_alpha   90.00
_cell.angle_beta   90.00
_cell.angle_gamma   90.00
#
_symmetry.space_group_name_H-M   'P 1'
#
loop_
_entity.id
_entity.type
_entity.pdbx_description
1 polymer ?
#
loop_
_entity_poly.entity_id
_entity_poly.type
_entity_poly.pdbx_seq_one_letter_code
_entity_poly.pdbx_strand_id
1 'polypeptide(L)'
;MLARLRDIQGLDPIPWWPPAIGWWLLAAGAVALLFALRPLLRNLRRYPAGSWRRSAWKQLCTLQRQADRMPPMQLAAELSELLRRIAMARLGRSSAAGLSGERWLSWLREHDPAGFDWKRHGRPLLTLPYAPPDSDEADSRQLRCLIDAAFPWVDRSAGSRHA
;
A
#
# COMPACT_ATOMS: atom_id res chain seq x y z
N MET A 1 10.22 -86.38 -29.39
CA MET A 1 9.25 -85.51 -30.09
C MET A 1 8.96 -84.34 -29.15
N LEU A 2 9.79 -83.29 -29.23
CA LEU A 2 9.81 -82.19 -28.26
C LEU A 2 8.63 -81.25 -28.54
N ALA A 3 7.77 -81.13 -27.54
CA ALA A 3 6.56 -80.34 -27.56
C ALA A 3 6.87 -78.85 -27.81
N ARG A 4 6.51 -78.40 -29.02
CA ARG A 4 5.89 -77.12 -29.36
C ARG A 4 5.99 -76.04 -28.26
N LEU A 5 7.13 -75.35 -28.22
CA LEU A 5 7.27 -74.07 -27.54
C LEU A 5 6.28 -73.10 -28.19
N ARG A 6 5.25 -72.75 -27.43
CA ARG A 6 4.20 -71.81 -27.81
C ARG A 6 4.79 -70.42 -27.66
N ASP A 7 4.99 -69.77 -28.81
CA ASP A 7 5.39 -68.39 -28.97
C ASP A 7 4.50 -67.49 -28.11
N ILE A 8 5.08 -66.87 -27.09
CA ILE A 8 4.38 -65.94 -26.19
C ILE A 8 4.41 -64.61 -26.93
N GLN A 9 3.32 -64.31 -27.64
CA GLN A 9 3.15 -63.01 -28.27
C GLN A 9 3.35 -61.92 -27.22
N GLY A 10 4.43 -61.16 -27.38
CA GLY A 10 4.73 -59.99 -26.57
C GLY A 10 3.54 -59.04 -26.66
N LEU A 11 3.03 -58.62 -25.50
CA LEU A 11 1.95 -57.65 -25.38
C LEU A 11 2.27 -56.46 -26.29
N ASP A 12 1.43 -56.24 -27.30
CA ASP A 12 1.47 -55.04 -28.14
C ASP A 12 1.65 -53.80 -27.26
N PRO A 13 2.59 -52.90 -27.56
CA PRO A 13 2.80 -51.71 -26.77
C PRO A 13 1.54 -50.86 -26.83
N ILE A 14 0.84 -50.75 -25.70
CA ILE A 14 -0.35 -49.92 -25.54
C ILE A 14 0.00 -48.50 -26.02
N PRO A 15 -0.61 -47.98 -27.09
CA PRO A 15 -0.40 -46.60 -27.47
C PRO A 15 -0.97 -45.73 -26.36
N TRP A 16 -0.08 -45.08 -25.61
CA TRP A 16 -0.32 -44.21 -24.45
C TRP A 16 -1.00 -42.86 -24.82
N TRP A 17 -1.84 -42.88 -25.86
CA TRP A 17 -2.45 -41.73 -26.50
C TRP A 17 -3.98 -41.93 -26.58
N PRO A 18 -4.81 -40.89 -26.42
CA PRO A 18 -4.48 -39.53 -25.99
C PRO A 18 -4.59 -39.44 -24.46
N PRO A 19 -3.77 -38.59 -23.81
CA PRO A 19 -4.02 -38.26 -22.40
C PRO A 19 -5.46 -37.78 -22.30
N ALA A 20 -6.27 -38.49 -21.50
CA ALA A 20 -7.70 -38.22 -21.35
C ALA A 20 -7.94 -36.71 -21.20
N ILE A 21 -8.96 -36.19 -21.88
CA ILE A 21 -9.32 -34.75 -21.97
C ILE A 21 -9.28 -34.02 -20.61
N GLY A 22 -9.43 -34.74 -19.49
CA GLY A 22 -9.25 -34.22 -18.12
C GLY A 22 -7.89 -33.57 -17.83
N TRP A 23 -6.79 -34.00 -18.47
CA TRP A 23 -5.49 -33.33 -18.31
C TRP A 23 -5.45 -31.95 -18.95
N TRP A 24 -6.16 -31.77 -20.06
CA TRP A 24 -6.28 -30.48 -20.70
C TRP A 24 -7.10 -29.50 -19.85
N LEU A 25 -8.15 -29.99 -19.17
CA LEU A 25 -8.90 -29.19 -18.19
C LEU A 25 -8.04 -28.80 -16.99
N LEU A 26 -7.23 -29.73 -16.47
CA LEU A 26 -6.26 -29.44 -15.40
C LEU A 26 -5.22 -28.41 -15.82
N ALA A 27 -4.64 -28.57 -17.02
CA ALA A 27 -3.68 -27.64 -17.58
C ALA A 27 -4.30 -26.25 -17.81
N ALA A 28 -5.50 -26.18 -18.40
CA ALA A 28 -6.23 -24.94 -18.60
C ALA A 28 -6.57 -24.26 -17.27
N GLY A 29 -7.02 -25.04 -16.27
CA GLY A 29 -7.28 -24.55 -14.91
C GLY A 29 -6.02 -24.00 -14.24
N ALA A 30 -4.90 -24.71 -14.35
CA ALA A 30 -3.62 -24.26 -13.80
C ALA A 30 -3.13 -22.97 -14.49
N VAL A 31 -3.27 -22.86 -15.80
CA VAL A 31 -2.92 -21.64 -16.55
C VAL A 31 -3.83 -20.48 -16.16
N ALA A 32 -5.15 -20.68 -16.11
CA ALA A 32 -6.09 -19.66 -15.69
C ALA A 32 -5.82 -19.18 -14.26
N LEU A 33 -5.52 -20.11 -13.35
CA LEU A 33 -5.14 -19.81 -11.97
C LEU A 33 -3.84 -19.01 -11.93
N LEU A 34 -2.82 -19.38 -12.71
CA LEU A 34 -1.56 -18.65 -12.80
C LEU A 34 -1.76 -17.20 -13.30
N PHE A 35 -2.63 -17.01 -14.30
CA PHE A 35 -2.98 -15.69 -14.83
C PHE A 35 -3.81 -14.87 -13.84
N ALA A 36 -4.71 -15.49 -13.09
CA ALA A 36 -5.50 -14.84 -12.05
C ALA A 36 -4.66 -14.45 -10.82
N LEU A 37 -3.69 -15.29 -10.43
CA LEU A 37 -2.80 -15.00 -9.30
C LEU A 37 -1.72 -13.96 -9.64
N ARG A 38 -1.30 -13.82 -10.90
CA ARG A 38 -0.28 -12.85 -11.31
C ARG A 38 -0.57 -11.40 -10.88
N PRO A 39 -1.75 -10.81 -11.15
CA PRO A 39 -2.05 -9.45 -10.71
C PRO A 39 -2.19 -9.36 -9.19
N LEU A 40 -2.73 -10.40 -8.53
CA LEU A 40 -2.87 -10.45 -7.08
C LEU A 40 -1.49 -10.43 -6.39
N LEU A 41 -0.58 -11.32 -6.81
CA LEU A 41 0.81 -11.37 -6.35
C LEU A 41 1.60 -10.10 -6.69
N ARG A 42 1.33 -9.46 -7.84
CA ARG A 42 1.93 -8.17 -8.19
C ARG A 42 1.46 -7.04 -7.28
N ASN A 43 0.17 -7.02 -6.92
CA ASN A 43 -0.36 -6.03 -5.96
C ASN A 43 0.21 -6.26 -4.56
N LEU A 44 0.29 -7.52 -4.11
CA LEU A 44 0.89 -7.90 -2.84
C LEU A 44 2.40 -7.62 -2.78
N ARG A 45 3.14 -7.80 -3.89
CA ARG A 45 4.59 -7.48 -3.97
C ARG A 45 4.87 -5.99 -4.14
N ARG A 46 3.97 -5.21 -4.77
CA ARG A 46 4.09 -3.75 -4.87
C ARG A 46 3.80 -3.05 -3.54
N TYR A 47 3.01 -3.67 -2.67
CA TYR A 47 2.69 -3.17 -1.33
C TYR A 47 2.98 -4.24 -0.27
N PRO A 48 4.26 -4.47 0.09
CA PRO A 48 4.57 -5.31 1.23
C PRO A 48 3.87 -4.71 2.46
N ALA A 49 2.95 -5.47 3.06
CA ALA A 49 2.04 -5.00 4.12
C ALA A 49 2.76 -4.43 5.37
N GLY A 50 4.08 -4.54 5.47
CA GLY A 50 4.91 -3.92 6.51
C GLY A 50 5.91 -2.85 6.06
N SER A 51 6.21 -2.69 4.76
CA SER A 51 7.27 -1.74 4.34
C SER A 51 6.77 -0.30 4.29
N TRP A 52 5.52 -0.08 3.88
CA TRP A 52 4.98 1.27 3.73
C TRP A 52 4.91 1.99 5.08
N ARG A 53 4.54 1.27 6.15
CA ARG A 53 4.50 1.82 7.53
C ARG A 53 5.89 2.19 8.01
N ARG A 54 6.86 1.27 7.91
CA ARG A 54 8.25 1.56 8.31
C ARG A 54 8.86 2.69 7.49
N SER A 55 8.56 2.75 6.19
CA SER A 55 9.02 3.81 5.30
C SER A 55 8.39 5.16 5.67
N ALA A 56 7.08 5.20 5.92
CA ALA A 56 6.38 6.40 6.34
C ALA A 56 6.87 6.89 7.71
N TRP A 57 7.11 5.98 8.65
CA TRP A 57 7.63 6.30 9.98
C TRP A 57 9.03 6.91 9.88
N LYS A 58 9.90 6.29 9.08
CA LYS A 58 11.25 6.80 8.84
C LYS A 58 11.22 8.19 8.20
N GLN A 59 10.32 8.41 7.23
CA GLN A 59 10.12 9.72 6.60
C GLN A 59 9.62 10.77 7.60
N LEU A 60 8.65 10.45 8.46
CA LEU A 60 8.20 11.36 9.53
C LEU A 60 9.35 11.71 10.50
N CYS A 61 10.15 10.74 10.93
CA CYS A 61 11.32 11.01 11.76
C CYS A 61 12.35 11.90 11.07
N THR A 62 12.56 11.70 9.76
CA THR A 62 13.46 12.56 8.97
C THR A 62 12.92 13.99 8.90
N LEU A 63 11.64 14.18 8.60
CA LEU A 63 10.98 15.49 8.58
C LEU A 63 11.07 16.19 9.94
N GLN A 64 10.83 15.45 11.04
CA GLN A 64 10.92 16.02 12.39
C GLN A 64 12.33 16.53 12.72
N ARG A 65 13.38 15.81 12.30
CA ARG A 65 14.78 16.23 12.48
C ARG A 65 15.18 17.38 11.55
N GLN A 66 14.60 17.43 10.37
CA GLN A 66 14.88 18.45 9.37
C GLN A 66 14.02 19.70 9.53
N ALA A 67 13.01 19.69 10.40
CA ALA A 67 12.12 20.81 10.66
C ALA A 67 12.85 22.11 11.06
N ASP A 68 14.03 22.02 11.70
CA ASP A 68 14.86 23.19 12.04
C ASP A 68 15.77 23.68 10.90
N ARG A 69 16.03 22.82 9.91
CA ARG A 69 17.03 23.07 8.85
C ARG A 69 16.40 23.30 7.49
N MET A 70 15.13 22.98 7.34
CA MET A 70 14.38 23.03 6.09
C MET A 70 13.39 24.19 6.13
N PRO A 71 13.19 24.92 5.01
CA PRO A 71 12.19 25.95 4.97
C PRO A 71 10.79 25.37 5.23
N PRO A 72 9.92 26.08 5.96
CA PRO A 72 8.59 25.60 6.37
C PRO A 72 7.71 25.23 5.16
N MET A 73 7.88 25.93 4.03
CA MET A 73 7.21 25.62 2.76
C MET A 73 7.54 24.21 2.24
N GLN A 74 8.81 23.81 2.24
CA GLN A 74 9.22 22.47 1.80
C GLN A 74 8.75 21.41 2.80
N LEU A 75 8.89 21.69 4.10
CA LEU A 75 8.43 20.81 5.17
C LEU A 75 6.92 20.53 5.07
N ALA A 76 6.11 21.56 4.82
CA ALA A 76 4.67 21.46 4.63
C ALA A 76 4.31 20.64 3.38
N ALA A 77 5.03 20.85 2.28
CA ALA A 77 4.81 20.13 1.03
C ALA A 77 5.11 18.62 1.20
N GLU A 78 6.27 18.29 1.77
CA GLU A 78 6.66 16.89 2.01
C GLU A 78 5.72 16.20 3.00
N LEU A 79 5.29 16.89 4.07
CA LEU A 79 4.33 16.35 5.03
C LEU A 79 2.95 16.10 4.39
N SER A 80 2.46 17.05 3.58
CA SER A 80 1.19 16.94 2.86
C SER A 80 1.21 15.78 1.86
N GLU A 81 2.32 15.60 1.14
CA GLU A 81 2.51 14.46 0.25
C GLU A 81 2.59 13.14 1.01
N LEU A 82 3.33 13.11 2.12
CA LEU A 82 3.48 11.91 2.94
C LEU A 82 2.15 11.46 3.54
N LEU A 83 1.35 12.39 4.09
CA LEU A 83 0.01 12.09 4.60
C LEU A 83 -0.91 11.55 3.50
N ARG A 84 -0.85 12.11 2.28
CA ARG A 84 -1.60 11.56 1.14
C ARG A 84 -1.16 10.14 0.78
N ARG A 85 0.16 9.86 0.80
CA ARG A 85 0.70 8.51 0.56
C ARG A 85 0.24 7.53 1.65
N ILE A 86 0.25 7.95 2.92
CA ILE A 86 -0.25 7.16 4.07
C ILE A 86 -1.76 6.88 3.90
N ALA A 87 -2.56 7.90 3.58
CA ALA A 87 -3.99 7.75 3.35
C ALA A 87 -4.31 6.77 2.21
N MET A 88 -3.63 6.90 1.07
CA MET A 88 -3.76 5.97 -0.05
C MET A 88 -3.33 4.54 0.31
N ALA A 89 -2.31 4.38 1.14
CA ALA A 89 -1.83 3.08 1.59
C ALA A 89 -2.75 2.42 2.64
N ARG A 90 -3.43 3.22 3.48
CA ARG A 90 -4.30 2.73 4.57
C ARG A 90 -5.74 2.46 4.12
N LEU A 91 -6.31 3.33 3.28
CA LEU A 91 -7.74 3.33 2.93
C LEU A 91 -8.00 3.17 1.42
N GLY A 92 -6.94 2.95 0.63
CA GLY A 92 -6.99 2.72 -0.81
C GLY A 92 -6.89 3.99 -1.67
N ARG A 93 -6.32 3.84 -2.88
CA ARG A 93 -6.09 4.95 -3.81
C ARG A 93 -7.38 5.65 -4.24
N SER A 94 -8.49 4.91 -4.38
CA SER A 94 -9.79 5.44 -4.82
C SER A 94 -10.41 6.43 -3.83
N SER A 95 -10.16 6.25 -2.53
CA SER A 95 -10.78 7.03 -1.45
C SER A 95 -10.11 8.40 -1.27
N ALA A 96 -8.79 8.48 -1.53
CA ALA A 96 -7.99 9.67 -1.26
C ALA A 96 -7.61 10.49 -2.50
N ALA A 97 -7.60 9.91 -3.71
CA ALA A 97 -7.08 10.58 -4.92
C ALA A 97 -7.88 11.81 -5.38
N GLY A 98 -9.14 11.94 -4.95
CA GLY A 98 -10.01 13.09 -5.30
C GLY A 98 -10.15 14.15 -4.20
N LEU A 99 -9.49 14.00 -3.05
CA LEU A 99 -9.69 14.89 -1.91
C LEU A 99 -8.68 16.05 -1.93
N SER A 100 -9.19 17.28 -2.03
CA SER A 100 -8.39 18.51 -2.01
C SER A 100 -8.99 19.53 -1.02
N GLY A 101 -8.15 20.46 -0.55
CA GLY A 101 -8.57 21.57 0.29
C GLY A 101 -9.20 21.13 1.63
N GLU A 102 -10.32 21.74 2.00
CA GLU A 102 -11.01 21.43 3.27
C GLU A 102 -11.62 20.03 3.32
N ARG A 103 -11.96 19.44 2.17
CA ARG A 103 -12.48 18.06 2.10
C ARG A 103 -11.41 17.06 2.52
N TRP A 104 -10.15 17.34 2.20
CA TRP A 104 -9.01 16.55 2.66
C TRP A 104 -8.84 16.66 4.19
N LEU A 105 -8.88 17.86 4.76
CA LEU A 105 -8.76 18.05 6.21
C LEU A 105 -9.92 17.42 7.00
N SER A 106 -11.13 17.51 6.45
CA SER A 106 -12.33 16.91 7.05
C SER A 106 -12.22 15.38 7.07
N TRP A 107 -11.73 14.80 5.97
CA TRP A 107 -11.49 13.37 5.86
C TRP A 107 -10.38 12.89 6.80
N LEU A 108 -9.28 13.65 6.92
CA LEU A 108 -8.21 13.37 7.87
C LEU A 108 -8.78 13.29 9.29
N ARG A 109 -9.58 14.28 9.72
CA ARG A 109 -10.22 14.29 11.03
C ARG A 109 -11.13 13.08 11.27
N GLU A 110 -11.90 12.68 10.26
CA GLU A 110 -12.82 11.54 10.37
C GLU A 110 -12.09 10.19 10.51
N HIS A 111 -10.90 10.09 9.91
CA HIS A 111 -10.09 8.86 9.92
C HIS A 111 -8.86 8.95 10.86
N ASP A 112 -8.80 10.02 11.66
CA ASP A 112 -7.70 10.28 12.58
C ASP A 112 -7.80 9.38 13.81
N PRO A 113 -6.78 8.58 14.12
CA PRO A 113 -6.82 7.69 15.27
C PRO A 113 -6.67 8.41 16.62
N ALA A 114 -6.18 9.65 16.64
CA ALA A 114 -5.94 10.44 17.84
C ALA A 114 -7.00 11.54 18.08
N GLY A 115 -7.95 11.72 17.15
CA GLY A 115 -8.94 12.77 17.20
C GLY A 115 -8.38 14.18 16.99
N PHE A 116 -7.23 14.33 16.31
CA PHE A 116 -6.63 15.64 16.07
C PHE A 116 -7.52 16.53 15.19
N ASP A 117 -7.65 17.81 15.54
CA ASP A 117 -8.48 18.77 14.79
C ASP A 117 -7.75 19.31 13.55
N TRP A 118 -7.61 18.43 12.55
CA TRP A 118 -7.01 18.75 11.24
C TRP A 118 -7.73 19.90 10.53
N LYS A 119 -9.02 20.11 10.78
CA LYS A 119 -9.78 21.20 10.15
C LYS A 119 -9.31 22.56 10.68
N ARG A 120 -9.08 22.66 11.99
CA ARG A 120 -8.63 23.91 12.64
C ARG A 120 -7.14 24.17 12.45
N HIS A 121 -6.31 23.14 12.57
CA HIS A 121 -4.85 23.30 12.61
C HIS A 121 -4.13 22.93 11.31
N GLY A 122 -4.80 22.22 10.38
CA GLY A 122 -4.19 21.71 9.15
C GLY A 122 -4.21 22.67 7.95
N ARG A 123 -4.74 23.89 8.10
CA ARG A 123 -4.68 24.94 7.06
C ARG A 123 -3.27 25.15 6.46
N PRO A 124 -2.17 25.16 7.26
CA PRO A 124 -0.83 25.33 6.73
C PRO A 124 -0.42 24.27 5.70
N LEU A 125 -0.96 23.04 5.76
CA LEU A 125 -0.68 21.98 4.77
C LEU A 125 -1.27 22.26 3.38
N LEU A 126 -2.22 23.19 3.29
CA LEU A 126 -2.88 23.59 2.05
C LEU A 126 -2.26 24.87 1.48
N THR A 127 -1.88 25.80 2.34
CA THR A 127 -1.44 27.14 1.95
C THR A 127 0.07 27.27 1.86
N LEU A 128 0.84 26.65 2.76
CA LEU A 128 2.30 26.80 2.80
C LEU A 128 3.04 26.25 1.59
N PRO A 129 2.65 25.14 0.94
CA PRO A 129 3.34 24.66 -0.27
C PRO A 129 3.37 25.68 -1.42
N TYR A 130 2.49 26.69 -1.36
CA TYR A 130 2.37 27.76 -2.36
C TYR A 130 2.59 29.16 -1.75
N ALA A 131 3.00 29.25 -0.47
CA ALA A 131 3.21 30.52 0.20
C ALA A 131 4.59 31.11 -0.16
N PRO A 132 4.75 32.45 -0.13
CA PRO A 132 6.05 33.09 -0.32
C PRO A 132 7.06 32.70 0.77
N PRO A 133 8.37 32.80 0.49
CA PRO A 133 9.44 32.30 1.37
C PRO A 133 9.57 33.03 2.73
N ASP A 134 8.85 34.14 2.96
CA ASP A 134 8.80 34.88 4.23
C ASP A 134 7.81 34.26 5.24
N SER A 135 7.87 32.94 5.43
CA SER A 135 7.00 32.26 6.40
C SER A 135 7.56 32.42 7.82
N ASP A 136 6.70 32.84 8.76
CA ASP A 136 7.08 33.19 10.12
C ASP A 136 7.47 31.95 10.96
N GLU A 137 8.23 32.14 12.04
CA GLU A 137 8.54 31.09 13.04
C GLU A 137 7.28 30.43 13.65
N ALA A 138 6.13 31.12 13.58
CA ALA A 138 4.83 30.58 13.97
C ALA A 138 4.42 29.39 13.08
N ASP A 139 4.70 29.45 11.78
CA ASP A 139 4.40 28.37 10.83
C ASP A 139 5.24 27.13 11.11
N SER A 140 6.52 27.31 11.44
CA SER A 140 7.43 26.21 11.81
C SER A 140 6.98 25.48 13.08
N ARG A 141 6.49 26.21 14.09
CA ARG A 141 5.92 25.61 15.31
C ARG A 141 4.63 24.84 15.00
N GLN A 142 3.75 25.42 14.19
CA GLN A 142 2.50 24.76 13.82
C GLN A 142 2.74 23.50 12.98
N LEU A 143 3.74 23.51 12.08
CA LEU A 143 4.13 22.35 11.31
C LEU A 143 4.66 21.21 12.17
N ARG A 144 5.43 21.51 13.22
CA ARG A 144 5.87 20.48 14.18
C ARG A 144 4.69 19.78 14.86
N CYS A 145 3.69 20.54 15.30
CA CYS A 145 2.46 19.96 15.85
C CYS A 145 1.75 19.05 14.84
N LEU A 146 1.78 19.39 13.55
CA LEU A 146 1.19 18.56 12.48
C LEU A 146 2.01 17.29 12.20
N ILE A 147 3.34 17.36 12.28
CA ILE A 147 4.21 16.18 12.20
C ILE A 147 3.91 15.24 13.36
N ASP A 148 3.81 15.78 14.58
CA ASP A 148 3.49 15.02 15.79
C ASP A 148 2.12 14.35 15.68
N ALA A 149 1.11 15.05 15.15
CA ALA A 149 -0.21 14.51 14.87
C ALA A 149 -0.22 13.44 13.77
N ALA A 150 0.79 13.39 12.90
CA ALA A 150 0.92 12.38 11.85
C ALA A 150 1.56 11.07 12.35
N PHE A 151 2.28 11.06 13.48
CA PHE A 151 2.86 9.81 14.02
C PHE A 151 1.84 8.73 14.37
N PRO A 152 0.69 9.04 15.02
CA PRO A 152 -0.39 8.09 15.28
C PRO A 152 -0.93 7.39 14.03
N TRP A 153 -0.79 7.98 12.84
CA TRP A 153 -1.23 7.35 11.59
C TRP A 153 -0.35 6.17 11.16
N VAL A 154 0.88 6.13 11.66
CA VAL A 154 1.89 5.14 11.29
C VAL A 154 2.16 4.16 12.44
N ASP A 155 1.98 4.59 13.68
CA ASP A 155 2.14 3.73 14.86
C ASP A 155 1.00 2.71 15.01
N ARG A 156 1.30 1.59 15.66
CA ARG A 156 0.62 0.30 15.57
C ARG A 156 -0.77 0.21 16.26
N SER A 157 -1.42 1.32 16.60
CA SER A 157 -2.52 1.36 17.59
C SER A 157 -3.90 1.79 17.08
N ALA A 158 -4.21 1.69 15.78
CA ALA A 158 -5.55 2.01 15.26
C ALA A 158 -6.26 0.84 14.56
N GLY A 159 -5.98 -0.38 15.01
CA GLY A 159 -6.67 -1.58 14.54
C GLY A 159 -7.15 -2.43 15.70
N SER A 160 -8.17 -1.97 16.43
CA SER A 160 -9.10 -2.82 17.21
C SER A 160 -10.02 -2.04 18.17
N ARG A 161 -10.88 -1.12 17.70
CA ARG A 161 -12.07 -0.70 18.48
C ARG A 161 -13.27 -0.39 17.58
N HIS A 162 -13.71 -1.39 16.83
CA HIS A 162 -15.12 -1.53 16.46
C HIS A 162 -15.42 -3.02 16.42
N ALA A 163 -15.69 -3.57 17.60
CA ALA A 163 -16.48 -4.77 17.82
C ALA A 163 -17.46 -4.44 18.94
#